data_AF-A0A349EI95-F1
#
_entry.id   AF-A0A349EI95-F1
#
_cell.length_a   1.000
_cell.length_b   1.000
_cell.length_c   1.000
_cell.angle_alpha   90.00
_cell.angle_beta   90.00
_cell.angle_gamma   90.00
#
_symmetry.space_group_name_H-M   'P 1'
#
loop_
_entity.id
_entity.type
_entity.pdbx_description
1 polymer ?
#
loop_
_entity_poly.entity_id
_entity_poly.type
_entity_poly.pdbx_seq_one_letter_code
_entity_poly.pdbx_strand_id
1 'polypeptide(L)'
;MSAAVSTLRQPAPGVDKVQPRHKVRFVTAASLFDGHDASINIMRRILQASGAEVIHLGHNRSVEDIVTAALQEDAQGIAISSYQGGHVEFFKYMIDLLRERGGANIKVFGGGGGVIVPDEIHELHEYGVTRIFSPEDGQAMGLQGMIDHMIAVCDTDPAQYAPQSLDGVKAGDWRSLSRMITALENQVIAPALRQQILDEAQATGVPVLGITGTGGSGKSSLTDELVRRFRLDQDDRLKIAVIAADPSRRKTGGALLGDRIRMNAIAGANLYMRSLATRAAGSEVPESLGDILAACKLAGFNLLIVETSGIGQGDAAIVPLVDCSLYVMTPEFGAASQLEKIDMLD
;
A
#
# COMPACT_ATOMS: atom_id res chain seq x y z
N MET A 1 15.74 3.03 -32.87
CA MET A 1 14.73 2.09 -33.38
C MET A 1 13.39 2.52 -32.82
N SER A 2 12.56 3.06 -33.70
CA SER A 2 11.30 3.76 -33.44
C SER A 2 10.12 2.84 -33.77
N ALA A 3 8.96 3.16 -33.21
CA ALA A 3 7.62 2.55 -33.40
C ALA A 3 7.26 1.37 -32.48
N ALA A 4 6.72 1.68 -31.28
CA ALA A 4 5.70 0.86 -30.60
C ALA A 4 4.96 1.65 -29.47
N VAL A 5 4.64 2.93 -29.68
CA VAL A 5 3.74 3.68 -28.77
C VAL A 5 2.69 4.41 -29.60
N SER A 6 1.81 3.66 -30.24
CA SER A 6 0.57 4.19 -30.83
C SER A 6 -0.34 3.03 -31.17
N THR A 7 -1.31 2.77 -30.29
CA THR A 7 -2.71 2.38 -30.54
C THR A 7 -3.29 1.72 -29.28
N LEU A 8 -3.38 2.47 -28.17
CA LEU A 8 -4.38 2.17 -27.16
C LEU A 8 -5.61 3.00 -27.50
N ARG A 9 -6.68 2.31 -27.89
CA ARG A 9 -7.98 2.89 -28.25
C ARG A 9 -8.45 3.74 -27.06
N GLN A 10 -8.65 5.04 -27.27
CA GLN A 10 -9.27 5.89 -26.27
C GLN A 10 -10.68 5.31 -25.96
N PRO A 11 -11.00 5.00 -24.69
CA PRO A 11 -12.33 4.52 -24.36
C PRO A 11 -13.35 5.61 -24.65
N ALA A 12 -14.43 5.26 -25.33
CA ALA A 12 -15.53 6.18 -25.61
C ALA A 12 -16.22 6.57 -24.28
N PRO A 13 -16.63 7.84 -24.12
CA PRO A 13 -17.29 8.26 -22.89
C PRO A 13 -18.62 7.52 -22.73
N GLY A 14 -18.73 6.70 -21.67
CA GLY A 14 -19.98 6.06 -21.24
C GLY A 14 -20.16 4.57 -21.55
N VAL A 15 -19.13 3.81 -21.94
CA VAL A 15 -19.24 2.37 -22.21
C VAL A 15 -18.19 1.57 -21.43
N ASP A 16 -18.69 0.67 -20.57
CA ASP A 16 -18.03 -0.30 -19.69
C ASP A 16 -16.90 0.21 -18.78
N LYS A 17 -17.21 0.29 -17.47
CA LYS A 17 -16.20 0.49 -16.43
C LYS A 17 -15.09 -0.54 -16.61
N VAL A 18 -13.84 -0.08 -16.75
CA VAL A 18 -12.67 -0.95 -16.78
C VAL A 18 -12.60 -1.67 -15.42
N GLN A 19 -12.93 -2.97 -15.41
CA GLN A 19 -12.64 -3.81 -14.26
C GLN A 19 -11.25 -4.38 -14.42
N PRO A 20 -10.34 -4.16 -13.46
CA PRO A 20 -9.00 -4.71 -13.53
C PRO A 20 -9.05 -6.24 -13.46
N ARG A 21 -8.22 -6.90 -14.26
CA ARG A 21 -8.04 -8.36 -14.24
C ARG A 21 -7.27 -8.80 -13.00
N HIS A 22 -6.31 -8.00 -12.56
CA HIS A 22 -5.49 -8.25 -11.39
C HIS A 22 -5.78 -7.26 -10.25
N LYS A 23 -5.21 -7.51 -9.07
CA LYS A 23 -5.31 -6.60 -7.94
C LYS A 23 -4.37 -5.41 -8.14
N VAL A 24 -4.93 -4.32 -8.67
CA VAL A 24 -4.19 -3.09 -8.93
C VAL A 24 -4.10 -2.26 -7.65
N ARG A 25 -2.88 -1.90 -7.27
CA ARG A 25 -2.54 -1.11 -6.09
C ARG A 25 -1.99 0.24 -6.51
N PHE A 26 -2.46 1.31 -5.87
CA PHE A 26 -2.00 2.67 -6.08
C PHE A 26 -1.49 3.31 -4.79
N VAL A 27 -0.35 3.98 -4.86
CA VAL A 27 0.05 4.98 -3.86
C VAL A 27 -0.44 6.36 -4.30
N THR A 28 -1.13 7.09 -3.42
CA THR A 28 -1.66 8.42 -3.74
C THR A 28 -1.21 9.44 -2.71
N ALA A 29 -0.73 10.60 -3.17
CA ALA A 29 -0.26 11.67 -2.29
C ALA A 29 -0.37 13.06 -2.96
N ALA A 30 -0.35 14.13 -2.17
CA ALA A 30 0.04 15.45 -2.66
C ALA A 30 1.55 15.67 -2.45
N SER A 31 2.15 16.45 -3.34
CA SER A 31 3.60 16.76 -3.35
C SER A 31 4.10 17.45 -2.06
N LEU A 32 5.43 17.61 -1.95
CA LEU A 32 6.07 18.21 -0.78
C LEU A 32 5.67 19.68 -0.63
N PHE A 33 5.34 20.09 0.59
CA PHE A 33 4.80 21.41 0.93
C PHE A 33 3.50 21.79 0.21
N ASP A 34 2.81 20.81 -0.40
CA ASP A 34 1.51 21.01 -0.99
C ASP A 34 0.41 20.51 -0.05
N GLY A 35 -0.46 21.43 0.36
CA GLY A 35 -1.65 21.15 1.16
C GLY A 35 -2.91 20.90 0.33
N HIS A 36 -2.85 21.01 -1.00
CA HIS A 36 -4.02 20.84 -1.87
C HIS A 36 -4.34 19.36 -2.09
N ASP A 37 -5.05 18.76 -1.13
CA ASP A 37 -5.43 17.35 -1.18
C ASP A 37 -6.81 17.10 -1.79
N ALA A 38 -7.57 18.15 -2.12
CA ALA A 38 -8.95 18.03 -2.59
C ALA A 38 -9.05 17.20 -3.88
N SER A 39 -8.18 17.46 -4.85
CA SER A 39 -8.15 16.76 -6.14
C SER A 39 -7.76 15.28 -5.97
N ILE A 40 -6.67 15.00 -5.25
CA ILE A 40 -6.22 13.62 -5.03
C ILE A 40 -7.22 12.82 -4.19
N ASN A 41 -7.93 13.47 -3.26
CA ASN A 41 -9.02 12.85 -2.50
C ASN A 41 -10.20 12.42 -3.38
N ILE A 42 -10.53 13.20 -4.42
CA ILE A 42 -11.55 12.81 -5.41
C ILE A 42 -11.03 11.64 -6.25
N MET A 43 -9.81 11.75 -6.79
CA MET A 43 -9.20 10.72 -7.64
C MET A 43 -9.10 9.36 -6.92
N ARG A 44 -8.61 9.32 -5.67
CA ARG A 44 -8.51 8.06 -4.90
C ARG A 44 -9.87 7.42 -4.62
N ARG A 45 -10.93 8.21 -4.43
CA ARG A 45 -12.28 7.68 -4.21
C ARG A 45 -12.80 6.99 -5.46
N ILE A 46 -12.51 7.54 -6.63
CA ILE A 46 -12.87 6.93 -7.92
C ILE A 46 -12.03 5.68 -8.17
N LEU A 47 -10.71 5.72 -7.93
CA LEU A 47 -9.83 4.52 -7.99
C LEU A 47 -10.37 3.38 -7.12
N GLN A 48 -10.69 3.66 -5.85
CA GLN A 48 -11.27 2.68 -4.93
C GLN A 48 -12.62 2.16 -5.43
N ALA A 49 -13.47 3.04 -5.98
CA ALA A 49 -14.77 2.67 -6.52
C ALA A 49 -14.67 1.84 -7.82
N SER A 50 -13.57 1.96 -8.56
CA SER A 50 -13.23 1.14 -9.74
C SER A 50 -12.51 -0.17 -9.38
N GLY A 51 -12.32 -0.46 -8.08
CA GLY A 51 -11.79 -1.75 -7.63
C GLY A 51 -10.30 -1.77 -7.31
N ALA A 52 -9.61 -0.63 -7.34
CA ALA A 52 -8.21 -0.55 -6.92
C ALA A 52 -8.06 -0.54 -5.38
N GLU A 53 -6.94 -1.06 -4.90
CA GLU A 53 -6.48 -0.92 -3.52
C GLU A 53 -5.62 0.34 -3.41
N VAL A 54 -6.06 1.33 -2.64
CA VAL A 54 -5.40 2.64 -2.60
C VAL A 54 -4.73 2.87 -1.26
N ILE A 55 -3.40 2.96 -1.27
CA ILE A 55 -2.57 3.39 -0.15
C ILE A 55 -2.47 4.91 -0.22
N HIS A 56 -3.20 5.59 0.67
CA HIS A 56 -3.25 7.04 0.65
C HIS A 56 -2.28 7.62 1.69
N LEU A 57 -1.33 8.44 1.26
CA LEU A 57 -0.35 9.07 2.14
C LEU A 57 -0.78 10.46 2.62
N GLY A 58 -1.86 11.01 2.09
CA GLY A 58 -2.30 12.38 2.40
C GLY A 58 -1.50 13.42 1.62
N HIS A 59 -1.16 14.52 2.27
CA HIS A 59 -0.52 15.68 1.66
C HIS A 59 0.87 15.94 2.26
N ASN A 60 1.62 16.91 1.71
CA ASN A 60 2.96 17.26 2.16
C ASN A 60 3.92 16.05 2.22
N ARG A 61 4.06 15.32 1.12
CA ARG A 61 4.92 14.12 1.06
C ARG A 61 6.14 14.34 0.19
N SER A 62 7.30 13.95 0.72
CA SER A 62 8.56 13.96 -0.03
C SER A 62 8.57 12.83 -1.07
N VAL A 63 9.41 12.98 -2.09
CA VAL A 63 9.65 11.91 -3.07
C VAL A 63 10.15 10.64 -2.38
N GLU A 64 11.03 10.79 -1.38
CA GLU A 64 11.59 9.68 -0.60
C GLU A 64 10.48 8.87 0.09
N ASP A 65 9.52 9.55 0.73
CA ASP A 65 8.39 8.88 1.41
C ASP A 65 7.49 8.14 0.42
N ILE A 66 7.17 8.78 -0.71
CA ILE A 66 6.28 8.23 -1.73
C ILE A 66 6.93 7.00 -2.39
N VAL A 67 8.20 7.10 -2.78
CA VAL A 67 8.93 6.01 -3.42
C VAL A 67 9.13 4.85 -2.45
N THR A 68 9.51 5.13 -1.20
CA THR A 68 9.64 4.10 -0.16
C THR A 68 8.32 3.36 0.04
N ALA A 69 7.20 4.09 0.16
CA ALA A 69 5.88 3.47 0.26
C ALA A 69 5.57 2.65 -0.99
N ALA A 70 5.74 3.18 -2.21
CA ALA A 70 5.43 2.45 -3.44
C ALA A 70 6.22 1.16 -3.61
N LEU A 71 7.50 1.15 -3.21
CA LEU A 71 8.36 -0.02 -3.27
C LEU A 71 7.97 -1.08 -2.23
N GLN A 72 7.70 -0.67 -0.98
CA GLN A 72 7.29 -1.55 0.11
C GLN A 72 5.89 -2.16 -0.15
N GLU A 73 4.97 -1.34 -0.67
CA GLU A 73 3.60 -1.72 -1.01
C GLU A 73 3.51 -2.52 -2.31
N ASP A 74 4.62 -2.60 -3.07
CA ASP A 74 4.71 -3.15 -4.42
C ASP A 74 3.58 -2.66 -5.33
N ALA A 75 3.36 -1.35 -5.34
CA ALA A 75 2.27 -0.73 -6.10
C ALA A 75 2.60 -0.70 -7.60
N GLN A 76 1.58 -0.90 -8.43
CA GLN A 76 1.72 -0.76 -9.89
C GLN A 76 1.71 0.71 -10.32
N GLY A 77 1.03 1.58 -9.56
CA GLY A 77 0.90 2.99 -9.87
C GLY A 77 1.13 3.94 -8.69
N ILE A 78 1.63 5.13 -9.00
CA ILE A 78 1.72 6.28 -8.10
C ILE A 78 0.91 7.40 -8.74
N ALA A 79 0.01 8.06 -7.99
CA ALA A 79 -0.71 9.24 -8.46
C ALA A 79 -0.47 10.43 -7.54
N ILE A 80 0.04 11.52 -8.11
CA ILE A 80 0.44 12.72 -7.38
C ILE A 80 -0.38 13.94 -7.81
N SER A 81 -0.86 14.70 -6.83
CA SER A 81 -1.29 16.09 -7.07
C SER A 81 -0.17 17.07 -6.74
N SER A 82 0.09 18.03 -7.63
CA SER A 82 1.09 19.08 -7.42
C SER A 82 0.56 20.44 -7.89
N TYR A 83 0.27 21.32 -6.93
CA TYR A 83 -0.33 22.64 -7.16
C TYR A 83 0.57 23.83 -6.75
N GLN A 84 1.74 23.57 -6.16
CA GLN A 84 2.64 24.61 -5.61
C GLN A 84 3.85 24.94 -6.50
N GLY A 85 3.94 24.36 -7.71
CA GLY A 85 5.12 24.46 -8.56
C GLY A 85 6.25 23.49 -8.17
N GLY A 86 7.40 23.57 -8.84
CA GLY A 86 8.52 22.64 -8.63
C GLY A 86 8.23 21.19 -9.05
N HIS A 87 7.13 20.98 -9.78
CA HIS A 87 6.66 19.66 -10.22
C HIS A 87 7.64 18.99 -11.18
N VAL A 88 8.33 19.76 -12.03
CA VAL A 88 9.29 19.19 -12.98
C VAL A 88 10.40 18.47 -12.24
N GLU A 89 11.05 19.14 -11.29
CA GLU A 89 12.11 18.58 -10.46
C GLU A 89 11.59 17.45 -9.59
N PHE A 90 10.41 17.62 -8.99
CA PHE A 90 9.78 16.63 -8.12
C PHE A 90 9.53 15.31 -8.86
N PHE A 91 8.92 15.35 -10.04
CA PHE A 91 8.64 14.15 -10.84
C PHE A 91 9.91 13.53 -11.42
N LYS A 92 10.87 14.33 -11.90
CA LYS A 92 12.16 13.81 -12.38
C LYS A 92 12.90 13.06 -11.27
N TYR A 93 13.00 13.67 -10.09
CA TYR A 93 13.62 13.02 -8.94
C TYR A 93 12.91 11.72 -8.55
N MET A 94 11.57 11.69 -8.60
CA MET A 94 10.80 10.46 -8.36
C MET A 94 11.12 9.35 -9.37
N ILE A 95 11.20 9.69 -10.65
CA ILE A 95 11.54 8.72 -11.70
C ILE A 95 12.96 8.17 -11.51
N ASP A 96 13.92 9.03 -11.17
CA ASP A 96 15.30 8.60 -10.94
C ASP A 96 15.41 7.68 -9.73
N LEU A 97 14.77 8.05 -8.62
CA LEU A 97 14.79 7.27 -7.38
C LEU A 97 14.09 5.91 -7.54
N LEU A 98 13.00 5.85 -8.32
CA LEU A 98 12.35 4.60 -8.69
C LEU A 98 13.28 3.71 -9.53
N ARG A 99 13.99 4.28 -10.51
CA ARG A 99 14.94 3.52 -11.33
C ARG A 99 16.09 2.96 -10.51
N GLU A 100 16.66 3.78 -9.62
CA GLU A 100 17.77 3.40 -8.75
C GLU A 100 17.38 2.25 -7.80
N ARG A 101 16.16 2.28 -7.26
CA ARG A 101 15.71 1.34 -6.21
C ARG A 101 14.85 0.18 -6.72
N GLY A 102 14.94 -0.14 -8.01
CA GLY A 102 14.28 -1.32 -8.60
C GLY A 102 12.75 -1.20 -8.76
N GLY A 103 12.25 0.03 -8.86
CA GLY A 103 10.85 0.41 -9.11
C GLY A 103 10.58 1.00 -10.50
N ALA A 104 11.48 0.83 -11.47
CA ALA A 104 11.33 1.37 -12.83
C ALA A 104 10.04 0.92 -13.56
N ASN A 105 9.43 -0.19 -13.12
CA ASN A 105 8.19 -0.71 -13.66
C ASN A 105 6.93 0.00 -13.12
N ILE A 106 7.05 0.77 -12.02
CA ILE A 106 5.94 1.48 -11.37
C ILE A 106 5.56 2.69 -12.23
N LYS A 107 4.26 2.83 -12.51
CA LYS A 107 3.72 3.89 -13.37
C LYS A 107 3.46 5.15 -12.56
N VAL A 108 4.03 6.27 -12.98
CA VAL A 108 3.84 7.56 -12.30
C VAL A 108 2.82 8.41 -13.06
N PHE A 109 1.79 8.87 -12.34
CA PHE A 109 0.75 9.75 -12.83
C PHE A 109 0.74 11.05 -12.04
N GLY A 110 0.33 12.14 -12.69
CA GLY A 110 0.25 13.44 -12.05
C GLY A 110 -0.87 14.34 -12.54
N GLY A 111 -1.18 15.36 -11.75
CA GLY A 111 -2.06 16.46 -12.13
C GLY A 111 -1.85 17.69 -11.24
N GLY A 112 -1.92 18.87 -11.84
CA GLY A 112 -1.76 20.16 -11.14
C GLY A 112 -2.74 21.23 -11.60
N GLY A 113 -3.81 20.83 -12.30
CA GLY A 113 -4.68 21.79 -13.00
C GLY A 113 -3.86 22.60 -14.02
N GLY A 114 -4.02 23.91 -14.02
CA GLY A 114 -3.27 24.82 -14.91
C GLY A 114 -1.84 25.15 -14.46
N VAL A 115 -1.34 24.55 -13.37
CA VAL A 115 0.01 24.81 -12.84
C VAL A 115 1.09 24.16 -13.71
N ILE A 116 0.79 23.00 -14.31
CA ILE A 116 1.72 22.27 -15.17
C ILE A 116 1.38 22.58 -16.63
N VAL A 117 2.25 23.32 -17.32
CA VAL A 117 1.99 23.80 -18.69
C VAL A 117 2.29 22.70 -19.74
N PRO A 118 1.73 22.79 -20.96
CA PRO A 118 1.88 21.73 -21.97
C PRO A 118 3.34 21.33 -22.28
N ASP A 119 4.27 22.28 -22.31
CA ASP A 119 5.68 21.98 -22.58
C ASP A 119 6.31 21.17 -21.44
N GLU A 120 5.98 21.47 -20.18
CA GLU A 120 6.42 20.70 -19.01
C GLU A 120 5.77 19.31 -18.96
N ILE A 121 4.51 19.19 -19.40
CA ILE A 121 3.83 17.89 -19.56
C ILE A 121 4.60 17.02 -20.54
N HIS A 122 4.97 17.56 -21.71
CA HIS A 122 5.75 16.84 -22.71
C HIS A 122 7.13 16.45 -22.16
N GLU A 123 7.84 17.38 -21.52
CA GLU A 123 9.15 17.12 -20.91
C GLU A 123 9.08 15.98 -19.88
N LEU A 124 8.08 15.99 -19.01
CA LEU A 124 7.90 14.96 -18.00
C LEU A 124 7.56 13.59 -18.61
N HIS A 125 6.76 13.55 -19.68
CA HIS A 125 6.45 12.30 -20.38
C HIS A 125 7.70 11.73 -21.06
N GLU A 126 8.51 12.58 -21.71
CA GLU A 126 9.78 12.17 -22.31
C GLU A 126 10.77 11.65 -21.25
N TYR A 127 10.77 12.24 -20.06
CA TYR A 127 11.65 11.81 -18.97
C TYR A 127 11.28 10.42 -18.42
N GLY A 128 9.98 10.08 -18.41
CA GLY A 128 9.49 8.77 -17.99
C GLY A 128 8.22 8.77 -17.15
N VAL A 129 7.60 9.93 -16.90
CA VAL A 129 6.26 9.98 -16.27
C VAL A 129 5.24 9.38 -17.22
N THR A 130 4.40 8.47 -16.73
CA THR A 130 3.44 7.74 -17.56
C THR A 130 2.40 8.67 -18.17
N ARG A 131 1.80 9.54 -17.34
CA ARG A 131 0.83 10.54 -17.79
C ARG A 131 0.65 11.64 -16.75
N ILE A 132 0.74 12.88 -17.20
CA ILE A 132 0.24 14.07 -16.50
C ILE A 132 -1.07 14.44 -17.17
N PHE A 133 -2.15 14.57 -16.39
CA PHE A 133 -3.46 14.95 -16.90
C PHE A 133 -3.64 16.48 -16.84
N SER A 134 -3.90 17.09 -17.99
CA SER A 134 -4.23 18.52 -18.07
C SER A 134 -5.71 18.79 -17.77
N PRO A 135 -6.11 20.06 -17.57
CA PRO A 135 -7.54 20.41 -17.48
C PRO A 135 -8.36 19.98 -18.71
N GLU A 136 -7.77 20.07 -19.92
CA GLU A 136 -8.39 19.66 -21.18
C GLU A 136 -8.62 18.15 -21.22
N ASP A 137 -7.67 17.34 -20.74
CA ASP A 137 -7.86 15.89 -20.56
C ASP A 137 -9.07 15.61 -19.64
N GLY A 138 -9.19 16.39 -18.55
CA GLY A 138 -10.31 16.29 -17.63
C GLY A 138 -11.67 16.58 -18.29
N GLN A 139 -11.73 17.55 -19.21
CA GLN A 139 -12.94 17.85 -19.99
C GLN A 139 -13.24 16.77 -21.03
N ALA A 140 -12.21 16.26 -21.71
CA ALA A 140 -12.37 15.29 -22.80
C ALA A 140 -12.69 13.87 -22.30
N MET A 141 -11.99 13.41 -21.26
CA MET A 141 -12.11 12.04 -20.74
C MET A 141 -13.14 11.94 -19.60
N GLY A 142 -13.38 13.05 -18.90
CA GLY A 142 -14.04 13.04 -17.59
C GLY A 142 -13.16 12.39 -16.50
N LEU A 143 -13.53 12.62 -15.23
CA LEU A 143 -12.78 12.07 -14.09
C LEU A 143 -12.71 10.54 -14.13
N GLN A 144 -13.82 9.88 -14.48
CA GLN A 144 -13.86 8.41 -14.58
C GLN A 144 -12.96 7.90 -15.70
N GLY A 145 -12.96 8.53 -16.88
CA GLY A 145 -12.14 8.10 -18.01
C GLY A 145 -10.64 8.21 -17.72
N MET A 146 -10.21 9.25 -16.98
CA MET A 146 -8.82 9.34 -16.52
C MET A 146 -8.44 8.18 -15.59
N ILE A 147 -9.30 7.82 -14.64
CA ILE A 147 -9.07 6.69 -13.74
C ILE A 147 -9.07 5.35 -14.49
N ASP A 148 -9.99 5.16 -15.43
CA ASP A 148 -10.06 3.94 -16.24
C ASP A 148 -8.78 3.76 -17.06
N HIS A 149 -8.23 4.85 -17.62
CA HIS A 149 -6.92 4.84 -18.26
C HIS A 149 -5.80 4.47 -17.30
N MET A 150 -5.76 5.08 -16.10
CA MET A 150 -4.75 4.76 -15.09
C MET A 150 -4.78 3.27 -14.70
N ILE A 151 -5.96 2.72 -14.45
CA ILE A 151 -6.13 1.30 -14.10
C ILE A 151 -5.70 0.40 -15.25
N ALA A 152 -6.13 0.68 -16.48
CA ALA A 152 -5.78 -0.13 -17.64
C ALA A 152 -4.26 -0.21 -17.87
N VAL A 153 -3.53 0.88 -17.63
CA VAL A 153 -2.07 0.92 -17.78
C VAL A 153 -1.34 0.23 -16.62
N CYS A 154 -1.96 0.15 -15.44
CA CYS A 154 -1.41 -0.49 -14.24
C CYS A 154 -1.84 -1.95 -14.04
N ASP A 155 -2.74 -2.49 -14.86
CA ASP A 155 -3.27 -3.85 -14.74
C ASP A 155 -2.24 -4.90 -15.23
N THR A 156 -1.18 -5.08 -14.44
CA THR A 156 -0.09 -6.03 -14.69
C THR A 156 -0.23 -7.29 -13.85
N ASP A 157 0.14 -8.43 -14.42
CA ASP A 157 0.12 -9.73 -13.74
C ASP A 157 1.16 -9.77 -12.59
N PRO A 158 0.73 -10.02 -11.33
CA PRO A 158 1.65 -10.15 -10.20
C PRO A 158 2.66 -11.30 -10.34
N ALA A 159 2.37 -12.33 -11.13
CA ALA A 159 3.28 -13.45 -11.36
C ALA A 159 4.56 -13.03 -12.10
N GLN A 160 4.51 -11.96 -12.90
CA GLN A 160 5.65 -11.48 -13.68
C GLN A 160 6.87 -11.14 -12.82
N TYR A 161 6.65 -10.65 -11.60
CA TYR A 161 7.71 -10.22 -10.68
C TYR A 161 7.83 -11.12 -9.44
N ALA A 162 7.13 -12.25 -9.42
CA ALA A 162 7.16 -13.18 -8.30
C ALA A 162 8.59 -13.74 -8.11
N PRO A 163 9.18 -13.62 -6.90
CA PRO A 163 10.49 -14.20 -6.63
C PRO A 163 10.47 -15.73 -6.80
N GLN A 164 11.57 -16.28 -7.32
CA GLN A 164 11.73 -17.72 -7.56
C GLN A 164 12.54 -18.41 -6.45
N SER A 165 13.17 -17.65 -5.57
CA SER A 165 13.93 -18.14 -4.42
C SER A 165 13.78 -17.22 -3.20
N LEU A 166 14.28 -17.66 -2.05
CA LEU A 166 14.29 -16.90 -0.80
C LEU A 166 15.54 -16.03 -0.61
N ASP A 167 16.48 -16.04 -1.56
CA ASP A 167 17.81 -15.44 -1.35
C ASP A 167 17.72 -13.94 -1.07
N GLY A 168 16.92 -13.21 -1.85
CA GLY A 168 16.69 -11.78 -1.64
C GLY A 168 15.98 -11.48 -0.33
N VAL A 169 14.97 -12.29 0.03
CA VAL A 169 14.24 -12.15 1.30
C VAL A 169 15.19 -12.34 2.48
N LYS A 170 15.98 -13.41 2.48
CA LYS A 170 16.96 -13.74 3.53
C LYS A 170 18.13 -12.75 3.60
N ALA A 171 18.50 -12.14 2.47
CA ALA A 171 19.46 -11.04 2.42
C ALA A 171 18.90 -9.73 3.00
N GLY A 172 17.61 -9.68 3.36
CA GLY A 172 16.95 -8.51 3.91
C GLY A 172 16.58 -7.46 2.86
N ASP A 173 16.56 -7.81 1.57
CA ASP A 173 16.12 -6.92 0.50
C ASP A 173 14.61 -6.69 0.57
N TRP A 174 14.22 -5.44 0.85
CA TRP A 174 12.83 -5.04 0.96
C TRP A 174 12.07 -5.24 -0.35
N ARG A 175 12.71 -5.01 -1.51
CA ARG A 175 12.02 -5.16 -2.79
C ARG A 175 11.64 -6.61 -3.04
N SER A 176 12.54 -7.54 -2.76
CA SER A 176 12.28 -8.98 -2.82
C SER A 176 11.19 -9.40 -1.85
N LEU A 177 11.20 -8.91 -0.60
CA LEU A 177 10.13 -9.17 0.36
C LEU A 177 8.77 -8.64 -0.12
N SER A 178 8.70 -7.40 -0.62
CA SER A 178 7.45 -6.81 -1.09
C SER A 178 6.84 -7.59 -2.27
N ARG A 179 7.68 -8.05 -3.20
CA ARG A 179 7.23 -8.91 -4.32
C ARG A 179 6.85 -10.31 -3.86
N MET A 180 7.55 -10.86 -2.87
CA MET A 180 7.18 -12.14 -2.23
C MET A 180 5.79 -12.04 -1.61
N ILE A 181 5.53 -10.98 -0.85
CA ILE A 181 4.21 -10.73 -0.26
C ILE A 181 3.14 -10.60 -1.33
N THR A 182 3.39 -9.85 -2.41
CA THR A 182 2.46 -9.77 -3.56
C THR A 182 2.17 -11.15 -4.16
N ALA A 183 3.19 -11.98 -4.32
CA ALA A 183 3.03 -13.33 -4.88
C ALA A 183 2.21 -14.26 -3.97
N LEU A 184 2.46 -14.19 -2.65
CA LEU A 184 1.70 -14.93 -1.63
C LEU A 184 0.25 -14.48 -1.57
N GLU A 185 0.02 -13.16 -1.54
CA GLU A 185 -1.32 -12.56 -1.45
C GLU A 185 -2.19 -12.86 -2.68
N ASN A 186 -1.57 -13.05 -3.85
CA ASN A 186 -2.25 -13.40 -5.09
C ASN A 186 -2.20 -14.91 -5.42
N GLN A 187 -1.63 -15.74 -4.54
CA GLN A 187 -1.50 -17.18 -4.73
C GLN A 187 -0.79 -17.60 -6.04
N VAL A 188 0.17 -16.78 -6.49
CA VAL A 188 0.95 -17.02 -7.72
C VAL A 188 2.35 -17.55 -7.44
N ILE A 189 2.68 -17.84 -6.18
CA ILE A 189 3.95 -18.46 -5.80
C ILE A 189 3.97 -19.96 -6.12
N ALA A 190 5.15 -20.50 -6.44
CA ALA A 190 5.32 -21.95 -6.59
C ALA A 190 4.99 -22.69 -5.26
N PRO A 191 4.20 -23.77 -5.28
CA PRO A 191 3.83 -24.50 -4.06
C PRO A 191 5.01 -24.99 -3.23
N ALA A 192 6.09 -25.43 -3.89
CA ALA A 192 7.32 -25.85 -3.22
C ALA A 192 8.01 -24.70 -2.47
N LEU A 193 8.04 -23.51 -3.06
CA LEU A 193 8.62 -22.33 -2.43
C LEU A 193 7.75 -21.84 -1.26
N ARG A 194 6.42 -21.89 -1.40
CA ARG A 194 5.49 -21.62 -0.30
C ARG A 194 5.74 -22.56 0.88
N GLN A 195 5.84 -23.87 0.62
CA GLN A 195 6.10 -24.85 1.67
C GLN A 195 7.46 -24.59 2.35
N GLN A 196 8.49 -24.29 1.56
CA GLN A 196 9.80 -23.91 2.09
C GLN A 196 9.74 -22.70 3.02
N ILE A 197 8.96 -21.65 2.67
CA ILE A 197 8.76 -20.48 3.54
C ILE A 197 8.19 -20.89 4.90
N LEU A 198 7.14 -21.71 4.89
CA LEU A 198 6.47 -22.16 6.12
C LEU A 198 7.40 -23.01 6.99
N ASP A 199 8.10 -23.97 6.39
CA ASP A 199 9.00 -24.88 7.10
C ASP A 199 10.17 -24.13 7.73
N GLU A 200 10.80 -23.21 6.98
CA GLU A 200 11.93 -22.43 7.50
C GLU A 200 11.50 -21.40 8.55
N ALA A 201 10.31 -20.81 8.42
CA ALA A 201 9.81 -19.83 9.38
C ALA A 201 9.54 -20.44 10.76
N GLN A 202 9.22 -21.74 10.85
CA GLN A 202 9.03 -22.44 12.13
C GLN A 202 10.31 -22.47 12.98
N ALA A 203 11.48 -22.45 12.35
CA ALA A 203 12.77 -22.42 13.05
C ALA A 203 13.15 -21.02 13.55
N THR A 204 12.37 -19.99 13.21
CA THR A 204 12.66 -18.61 13.63
C THR A 204 11.98 -18.28 14.96
N GLY A 205 12.68 -17.53 15.81
CA GLY A 205 12.14 -17.03 17.09
C GLY A 205 11.68 -15.57 17.04
N VAL A 206 11.34 -15.04 15.85
CA VAL A 206 10.96 -13.63 15.71
C VAL A 206 9.56 -13.42 16.31
N PRO A 207 9.42 -12.55 17.34
CA PRO A 207 8.14 -12.30 17.99
C PRO A 207 7.18 -11.55 17.07
N VAL A 208 5.90 -11.86 17.19
CA VAL A 208 4.78 -11.26 16.48
C VAL A 208 3.78 -10.67 17.47
N LEU A 209 3.63 -9.35 17.45
CA LEU A 209 2.63 -8.61 18.21
C LEU A 209 1.40 -8.36 17.32
N GLY A 210 0.26 -8.91 17.69
CA GLY A 210 -1.04 -8.57 17.09
C GLY A 210 -1.70 -7.41 17.83
N ILE A 211 -2.11 -6.38 17.10
CA ILE A 211 -2.86 -5.24 17.60
C ILE A 211 -4.23 -5.27 16.93
N THR A 212 -5.27 -5.42 17.74
CA THR A 212 -6.66 -5.50 17.28
C THR A 212 -7.56 -4.62 18.12
N GLY A 213 -8.81 -4.46 17.72
CA GLY A 213 -9.78 -3.60 18.41
C GLY A 213 -10.73 -2.88 17.49
N THR A 214 -11.68 -2.17 18.10
CA THR A 214 -12.82 -1.56 17.40
C THR A 214 -12.38 -0.54 16.34
N GLY A 215 -13.22 -0.36 15.32
CA GLY A 215 -12.98 0.65 14.28
C GLY A 215 -12.86 2.05 14.87
N GLY A 216 -11.77 2.75 14.56
CA GLY A 216 -11.53 4.11 15.04
C GLY A 216 -10.99 4.22 16.48
N SER A 217 -10.67 3.11 17.15
CA SER A 217 -10.14 3.14 18.53
C SER A 217 -8.73 3.72 18.68
N GLY A 218 -8.06 4.01 17.57
CA GLY A 218 -6.71 4.58 17.56
C GLY A 218 -5.58 3.56 17.39
N LYS A 219 -5.88 2.34 16.90
CA LYS A 219 -4.88 1.28 16.64
C LYS A 219 -3.64 1.79 15.91
N SER A 220 -3.79 2.33 14.70
CA SER A 220 -2.64 2.79 13.89
C SER A 220 -1.85 3.92 14.54
N SER A 221 -2.53 4.83 15.25
CA SER A 221 -1.86 5.89 16.02
C SER A 221 -1.07 5.31 17.19
N LEU A 222 -1.61 4.30 17.88
CA LEU A 222 -0.90 3.61 18.96
C LEU A 222 0.27 2.78 18.42
N THR A 223 0.08 2.08 17.30
CA THR A 223 1.13 1.35 16.58
C THR A 223 2.30 2.28 16.24
N ASP A 224 2.02 3.45 15.66
CA ASP A 224 3.05 4.46 15.35
C ASP A 224 3.81 4.92 16.60
N GLU A 225 3.07 5.22 17.68
CA GLU A 225 3.65 5.65 18.93
C GLU A 225 4.50 4.54 19.58
N LEU A 226 4.10 3.26 19.50
CA LEU A 226 4.88 2.11 19.96
C LEU A 226 6.17 1.94 19.15
N VAL A 227 6.09 2.00 17.82
CA VAL A 227 7.27 2.01 16.94
C VAL A 227 8.21 3.14 17.34
N ARG A 228 7.69 4.35 17.56
CA ARG A 228 8.49 5.49 18.05
C ARG A 228 9.19 5.18 19.38
N ARG A 229 8.53 4.50 20.33
CA ARG A 229 9.16 4.12 21.61
C ARG A 229 10.27 3.11 21.38
N PHE A 230 10.06 2.09 20.56
CA PHE A 230 11.11 1.12 20.24
C PHE A 230 12.34 1.79 19.61
N ARG A 231 12.13 2.73 18.68
CA ARG A 231 13.22 3.49 18.08
C ARG A 231 14.03 4.27 19.11
N LEU A 232 13.36 5.02 19.98
CA LEU A 232 14.01 5.84 21.00
C LEU A 232 14.72 5.01 22.06
N ASP A 233 14.09 3.93 22.51
CA ASP A 233 14.61 3.06 23.58
C ASP A 233 15.79 2.19 23.10
N GLN A 234 15.79 1.84 21.81
CA GLN A 234 16.79 0.94 21.23
C GLN A 234 17.79 1.64 20.30
N ASP A 235 17.76 2.97 20.22
CA ASP A 235 18.63 3.79 19.35
C ASP A 235 18.55 3.34 17.87
N ASP A 236 17.32 3.19 17.38
CA ASP A 236 17.00 2.76 16.00
C ASP A 236 17.58 1.38 15.57
N ARG A 237 18.15 0.60 16.50
CA ARG A 237 18.79 -0.69 16.18
C ARG A 237 17.83 -1.82 15.82
N LEU A 238 16.58 -1.76 16.29
CA LEU A 238 15.60 -2.81 16.02
C LEU A 238 15.05 -2.71 14.59
N LYS A 239 15.10 -3.83 13.86
CA LYS A 239 14.42 -3.99 12.58
C LYS A 239 12.97 -4.43 12.83
N ILE A 240 12.00 -3.60 12.45
CA ILE A 240 10.58 -3.84 12.71
C ILE A 240 9.80 -3.86 11.39
N ALA A 241 8.92 -4.86 11.24
CA ALA A 241 7.94 -4.87 10.15
C ALA A 241 6.53 -4.61 10.70
N VAL A 242 5.79 -3.72 10.05
CA VAL A 242 4.38 -3.43 10.35
C VAL A 242 3.52 -3.96 9.21
N ILE A 243 2.62 -4.89 9.50
CA ILE A 243 1.67 -5.44 8.53
C ILE A 243 0.27 -4.98 8.97
N ALA A 244 -0.34 -4.06 8.23
CA ALA A 244 -1.63 -3.49 8.61
C ALA A 244 -2.73 -3.92 7.64
N ALA A 245 -3.86 -4.37 8.16
CA ALA A 245 -4.99 -4.85 7.37
C ALA A 245 -6.18 -3.88 7.42
N ASP A 246 -6.68 -3.49 6.26
CA ASP A 246 -7.84 -2.61 6.11
C ASP A 246 -8.99 -3.33 5.36
N PRO A 247 -10.26 -3.02 5.65
CA PRO A 247 -11.38 -3.74 5.08
C PRO A 247 -11.57 -3.41 3.60
N SER A 248 -11.79 -4.45 2.78
CA SER A 248 -12.15 -4.29 1.37
C SER A 248 -13.62 -3.92 1.18
N ARG A 249 -13.94 -3.09 0.18
CA ARG A 249 -15.33 -2.79 -0.18
C ARG A 249 -15.98 -3.97 -0.87
N ARG A 250 -17.00 -4.56 -0.24
CA ARG A 250 -17.77 -5.70 -0.78
C ARG A 250 -18.28 -5.50 -2.21
N LYS A 251 -18.73 -4.29 -2.56
CA LYS A 251 -19.37 -4.01 -3.86
C LYS A 251 -18.37 -3.82 -5.01
N THR A 252 -17.21 -3.24 -4.74
CA THR A 252 -16.26 -2.84 -5.79
C THR A 252 -14.99 -3.68 -5.78
N GLY A 253 -14.70 -4.40 -4.69
CA GLY A 253 -13.46 -5.16 -4.52
C GLY A 253 -12.24 -4.30 -4.19
N GLY A 254 -12.34 -2.97 -4.29
CA GLY A 254 -11.27 -2.03 -3.95
C GLY A 254 -11.23 -1.72 -2.45
N ALA A 255 -10.11 -1.15 -2.00
CA ALA A 255 -9.87 -0.84 -0.59
C ALA A 255 -9.24 0.56 -0.44
N LEU A 256 -9.49 1.19 0.70
CA LEU A 256 -8.72 2.36 1.13
C LEU A 256 -7.84 1.87 2.26
N LEU A 257 -6.55 1.74 1.97
CA LEU A 257 -5.53 1.31 2.92
C LEU A 257 -5.01 2.57 3.61
N GLY A 258 -5.69 2.93 4.69
CA GLY A 258 -5.59 4.19 5.40
C GLY A 258 -4.65 4.17 6.61
N ASP A 259 -4.16 3.01 7.04
CA ASP A 259 -3.33 2.94 8.26
C ASP A 259 -1.99 3.68 8.08
N ARG A 260 -1.36 3.58 6.90
CA ARG A 260 -0.06 4.21 6.62
C ARG A 260 -0.09 5.74 6.74
N ILE A 261 -1.24 6.41 6.52
CA ILE A 261 -1.33 7.88 6.68
C ILE A 261 -1.09 8.34 8.12
N ARG A 262 -1.28 7.45 9.10
CA ARG A 262 -1.11 7.73 10.53
C ARG A 262 0.32 7.49 11.02
N MET A 263 1.13 6.81 10.23
CA MET A 263 2.46 6.35 10.63
C MET A 263 3.52 7.42 10.33
N ASN A 264 4.00 8.13 11.34
CA ASN A 264 5.06 9.12 11.22
C ASN A 264 6.44 8.57 11.62
N ALA A 265 6.48 7.53 12.45
CA ALA A 265 7.69 6.95 12.99
C ALA A 265 8.28 5.83 12.13
N ILE A 266 7.64 5.46 11.00
CA ILE A 266 8.04 4.32 10.15
C ILE A 266 9.08 4.65 9.07
N ALA A 267 9.64 5.86 9.08
CA ALA A 267 10.72 6.24 8.17
C ALA A 267 12.08 5.73 8.65
N GLY A 268 12.90 5.18 7.74
CA GLY A 268 14.28 4.75 8.01
C GLY A 268 14.56 3.29 7.62
N ALA A 269 15.83 2.93 7.45
CA ALA A 269 16.27 1.67 6.84
C ALA A 269 15.96 0.37 7.64
N ASN A 270 15.52 0.50 8.89
CA ASN A 270 15.16 -0.63 9.75
C ASN A 270 13.64 -0.85 9.85
N LEU A 271 12.83 -0.04 9.15
CA LEU A 271 11.37 -0.04 9.29
C LEU A 271 10.70 -0.38 7.97
N TYR A 272 10.00 -1.51 7.97
CA TYR A 272 9.23 -1.96 6.83
C TYR A 272 7.75 -1.88 7.15
N MET A 273 6.92 -1.41 6.22
CA MET A 273 5.47 -1.49 6.36
C MET A 273 4.83 -2.05 5.10
N ARG A 274 3.76 -2.83 5.26
CA ARG A 274 2.92 -3.31 4.17
C ARG A 274 1.46 -3.20 4.58
N SER A 275 0.65 -2.57 3.74
CA SER A 275 -0.79 -2.52 3.92
C SER A 275 -1.49 -3.61 3.10
N LEU A 276 -2.36 -4.38 3.73
CA LEU A 276 -3.11 -5.47 3.12
C LEU A 276 -4.60 -5.14 3.12
N ALA A 277 -5.30 -5.61 2.10
CA ALA A 277 -6.75 -5.57 2.06
C ALA A 277 -7.28 -6.92 2.55
N THR A 278 -8.36 -6.93 3.36
CA THR A 278 -8.90 -8.21 3.86
C THR A 278 -9.35 -9.16 2.75
N ARG A 279 -9.77 -8.64 1.58
CA ARG A 279 -10.22 -9.34 0.36
C ARG A 279 -11.38 -10.34 0.53
N ALA A 280 -11.80 -10.61 1.76
CA ALA A 280 -12.93 -11.46 2.12
C ALA A 280 -13.97 -10.67 2.93
N ALA A 281 -15.24 -11.08 2.83
CA ALA A 281 -16.30 -10.50 3.62
C ALA A 281 -16.32 -11.12 5.03
N GLY A 282 -16.26 -10.29 6.06
CA GLY A 282 -16.43 -10.72 7.45
C GLY A 282 -15.18 -11.32 8.10
N SER A 283 -14.01 -11.18 7.48
CA SER A 283 -12.72 -11.46 8.14
C SER A 283 -12.00 -10.14 8.43
N GLU A 284 -11.41 -10.00 9.62
CA GLU A 284 -10.61 -8.83 9.97
C GLU A 284 -9.16 -8.88 9.47
N VAL A 285 -8.71 -10.04 9.01
CA VAL A 285 -7.36 -10.29 8.46
C VAL A 285 -7.43 -11.03 7.10
N PRO A 286 -6.45 -10.85 6.20
CA PRO A 286 -6.35 -11.61 4.95
C PRO A 286 -6.05 -13.10 5.22
N GLU A 287 -6.58 -14.00 4.38
CA GLU A 287 -6.29 -15.44 4.47
C GLU A 287 -4.79 -15.76 4.32
N SER A 288 -4.07 -14.94 3.54
CA SER A 288 -2.63 -15.08 3.29
C SER A 288 -1.76 -14.53 4.43
N LEU A 289 -2.34 -13.99 5.52
CA LEU A 289 -1.57 -13.33 6.58
C LEU A 289 -0.54 -14.27 7.21
N GLY A 290 -0.88 -15.53 7.49
CA GLY A 290 0.07 -16.51 8.04
C GLY A 290 1.30 -16.71 7.15
N ASP A 291 1.09 -16.86 5.84
CA ASP A 291 2.18 -17.01 4.87
C ASP A 291 3.05 -15.74 4.77
N ILE A 292 2.40 -14.56 4.82
CA ILE A 292 3.08 -13.26 4.80
C ILE A 292 3.95 -13.08 6.04
N LEU A 293 3.44 -13.42 7.23
CA LEU A 293 4.21 -13.38 8.47
C LEU A 293 5.40 -14.35 8.40
N ALA A 294 5.20 -15.55 7.89
CA ALA A 294 6.29 -16.50 7.68
C ALA A 294 7.38 -15.93 6.76
N ALA A 295 7.03 -15.30 5.63
CA ALA A 295 8.00 -14.64 4.76
C ALA A 295 8.73 -13.49 5.46
N CYS A 296 8.03 -12.67 6.25
CA CYS A 296 8.64 -11.60 7.04
C CYS A 296 9.61 -12.16 8.10
N LYS A 297 9.27 -13.26 8.79
CA LYS A 297 10.17 -13.90 9.77
C LYS A 297 11.53 -14.28 9.17
N LEU A 298 11.57 -14.62 7.87
CA LEU A 298 12.79 -14.94 7.14
C LEU A 298 13.59 -13.72 6.66
N ALA A 299 13.05 -12.50 6.78
CA ALA A 299 13.67 -11.26 6.30
C ALA A 299 14.56 -10.55 7.34
N GLY A 300 14.87 -11.23 8.45
CA GLY A 300 15.79 -10.73 9.48
C GLY A 300 15.21 -9.63 10.36
N PHE A 301 13.88 -9.55 10.51
CA PHE A 301 13.26 -8.63 11.48
C PHE A 301 13.47 -9.11 12.91
N ASN A 302 13.52 -8.16 13.84
CA ASN A 302 13.55 -8.44 15.28
C ASN A 302 12.14 -8.48 15.89
N LEU A 303 11.17 -7.83 15.25
CA LEU A 303 9.78 -7.78 15.69
C LEU A 303 8.87 -7.62 14.47
N LEU A 304 7.79 -8.40 14.44
CA LEU A 304 6.66 -8.17 13.54
C LEU A 304 5.51 -7.57 14.36
N ILE A 305 4.90 -6.50 13.85
CA ILE A 305 3.68 -5.92 14.39
C ILE A 305 2.59 -6.09 13.33
N VAL A 306 1.45 -6.63 13.73
CA VAL A 306 0.31 -6.88 12.85
C VAL A 306 -0.89 -6.10 13.36
N GLU A 307 -1.44 -5.22 12.55
CA GLU A 307 -2.66 -4.50 12.87
C GLU A 307 -3.83 -5.08 12.07
N THR A 308 -4.92 -5.42 12.74
CA THR A 308 -6.15 -5.88 12.10
C THR A 308 -7.02 -4.70 11.65
N SER A 309 -7.98 -4.98 10.78
CA SER A 309 -9.03 -4.00 10.49
C SER A 309 -9.91 -3.76 11.73
N GLY A 310 -10.77 -2.72 11.70
CA GLY A 310 -11.72 -2.48 12.79
C GLY A 310 -12.64 -3.69 13.01
N ILE A 311 -12.54 -4.31 14.19
CA ILE A 311 -13.30 -5.52 14.54
C ILE A 311 -14.58 -5.24 15.33
N GLY A 312 -15.52 -6.17 15.26
CA GLY A 312 -16.64 -6.31 16.18
C GLY A 312 -16.21 -7.00 17.50
N GLN A 313 -17.19 -7.29 18.36
CA GLN A 313 -16.91 -7.84 19.69
C GLN A 313 -16.51 -9.34 19.65
N GLY A 314 -17.06 -10.13 18.71
CA GLY A 314 -16.81 -11.58 18.60
C GLY A 314 -15.73 -12.00 17.60
N ASP A 315 -14.85 -11.07 17.24
CA ASP A 315 -13.82 -11.28 16.21
C ASP A 315 -12.45 -11.45 16.91
N ALA A 316 -11.81 -12.60 16.71
CA ALA A 316 -10.52 -12.96 17.33
C ALA A 316 -9.57 -13.70 16.37
N ALA A 317 -9.73 -13.50 15.06
CA ALA A 317 -8.99 -14.23 14.02
C ALA A 317 -7.48 -14.00 14.03
N ILE A 318 -7.01 -12.93 14.68
CA ILE A 318 -5.58 -12.62 14.81
C ILE A 318 -4.87 -13.49 15.87
N VAL A 319 -5.59 -13.97 16.89
CA VAL A 319 -5.02 -14.70 18.04
C VAL A 319 -4.16 -15.91 17.63
N PRO A 320 -4.62 -16.82 16.73
CA PRO A 320 -3.81 -17.97 16.35
C PRO A 320 -2.58 -17.63 15.49
N LEU A 321 -2.42 -16.38 15.04
CA LEU A 321 -1.36 -15.95 14.13
C LEU A 321 -0.22 -15.17 14.82
N VAL A 322 -0.37 -14.85 16.11
CA VAL A 322 0.53 -13.95 16.83
C VAL A 322 0.99 -14.56 18.16
N ASP A 323 2.13 -14.10 18.66
CA ASP A 323 2.69 -14.56 19.94
C ASP A 323 2.12 -13.78 21.13
N CYS A 324 1.71 -12.54 20.90
CA CYS A 324 1.06 -11.68 21.88
C CYS A 324 -0.01 -10.83 21.19
N SER A 325 -1.17 -10.66 21.85
CA SER A 325 -2.26 -9.83 21.36
C SER A 325 -2.51 -8.63 22.27
N LEU A 326 -2.76 -7.47 21.65
CA LEU A 326 -3.13 -6.21 22.29
C LEU A 326 -4.51 -5.78 21.76
N TYR A 327 -5.50 -5.71 22.65
CA TYR A 327 -6.83 -5.19 22.34
C TYR A 327 -6.94 -3.69 22.65
N VAL A 328 -7.27 -2.88 21.65
CA VAL A 328 -7.36 -1.43 21.73
C VAL A 328 -8.82 -0.99 21.65
N MET A 329 -9.28 -0.32 22.72
CA MET A 329 -10.65 0.17 22.82
C MET A 329 -10.71 1.57 23.39
N THR A 330 -11.82 2.25 23.14
CA THR A 330 -12.16 3.54 23.75
C THR A 330 -12.94 3.35 25.05
N PRO A 331 -13.01 4.37 25.93
CA PRO A 331 -13.90 4.36 27.09
C PRO A 331 -15.39 4.20 26.75
N GLU A 332 -15.78 4.42 25.48
CA GLU A 332 -17.14 4.26 24.97
C GLU A 332 -17.45 2.79 24.60
N PHE A 333 -17.72 1.93 25.58
CA PHE A 333 -18.07 0.51 25.37
C PHE A 333 -19.49 0.14 25.84
N GLY A 334 -20.28 1.13 26.27
CA GLY A 334 -21.62 0.92 26.81
C GLY A 334 -21.60 0.38 28.24
N ALA A 335 -22.51 -0.55 28.55
CA ALA A 335 -22.58 -1.16 29.88
C ALA A 335 -21.40 -2.13 30.11
N ALA A 336 -20.97 -2.28 31.37
CA ALA A 336 -19.87 -3.18 31.74
C ALA A 336 -20.10 -4.64 31.29
N SER A 337 -21.36 -5.10 31.24
CA SER A 337 -21.72 -6.44 30.74
C SER A 337 -21.45 -6.66 29.24
N GLN A 338 -21.11 -5.61 28.48
CA GLN A 338 -20.64 -5.78 27.10
C GLN A 338 -19.20 -6.28 27.03
N LEU A 339 -18.39 -6.10 28.09
CA LEU A 339 -17.02 -6.61 28.15
C LEU A 339 -16.98 -8.14 28.16
N GLU A 340 -18.01 -8.77 28.75
CA GLU A 340 -18.19 -10.24 28.78
C GLU A 340 -18.50 -10.86 27.41
N LYS A 341 -18.59 -10.05 26.34
CA LYS A 341 -18.86 -10.50 24.97
C LYS A 341 -17.70 -10.25 24.02
N ILE A 342 -16.58 -9.76 24.54
CA ILE A 342 -15.40 -9.46 23.72
C ILE A 342 -14.51 -10.70 23.75
N ASP A 343 -14.55 -11.49 22.69
CA ASP A 343 -13.82 -12.76 22.60
C ASP A 343 -12.31 -12.56 22.73
N MET A 344 -11.79 -11.38 22.39
CA MET A 344 -10.38 -11.01 22.53
C MET A 344 -9.90 -10.78 23.98
N LEU A 345 -10.81 -10.71 24.96
CA LEU A 345 -10.45 -10.54 26.37
C LEU A 345 -10.36 -11.87 27.14
N ASP A 346 -10.82 -12.97 26.54
CA ASP A 346 -10.75 -14.33 27.09
C ASP A 346 -9.45 -15.05 26.68
#